data_AF-A0A2C9JPJ7-F1
#
_entry.id   AF-A0A2C9JPJ7-F1
#
_cell.length_a   1.000
_cell.length_b   1.000
_cell.length_c   1.000
_cell.angle_alpha   90.00
_cell.angle_beta   90.00
_cell.angle_gamma   90.00
#
_symmetry.space_group_name_H-M   'P 1'
#
loop_
_entity.id
_entity.type
_entity.pdbx_description
1 polymer ?
#
loop_
_entity_poly.entity_id
_entity_poly.type
_entity_poly.pdbx_seq_one_letter_code
_entity_poly.pdbx_strand_id
1 'polypeptide(L)'
;LLSAVAREIFNQNIDIVFVSSNREFVGQGRDQEHVIFHVSIPHNSETKMSSIGIEDDIRTALSPAQKQDIIFQPVTLNKEQFATAFPYHLIFDEELRLLQYGKSVARLSPVRLREGIPVNTAFTITYPRIAFTVENVCRFINAIFILTVVPRVAGEGQQNQFSMKGQMIWLKDTRLVIFVGSPRLTSLKEMKKMNIYMADIPLYDVTREMVLLYQQRSAEIDITKELDETTAELKRMSRQLELEKQRTEKLLYQMLPEKVANQLKNGEEVEAEKFDQVTVLFSDIVNFTTIAAACSPMEVVNLLNELYHRFDKMTNKHSVYKVGHKL
;
A
#
# COMPACT_ATOMS: atom_id res chain seq x y z
N LEU A 1 27.08 18.51 14.66
CA LEU A 1 26.25 17.28 14.73
C LEU A 1 27.03 16.09 15.26
N LEU A 2 28.12 15.67 14.61
CA LEU A 2 28.91 14.51 15.03
C LEU A 2 29.36 14.56 16.50
N SER A 3 29.87 15.71 16.98
CA SER A 3 30.24 15.90 18.39
C SER A 3 29.06 15.78 19.36
N ALA A 4 27.86 16.21 18.96
CA ALA A 4 26.66 16.07 19.79
C ALA A 4 26.22 14.60 19.88
N VAL A 5 26.24 13.88 18.74
CA VAL A 5 25.94 12.44 18.68
C VAL A 5 26.91 11.62 19.54
N ALA A 6 28.22 11.90 19.44
CA ALA A 6 29.23 11.23 20.24
C ALA A 6 28.99 11.41 21.75
N ARG A 7 28.63 12.63 22.17
CA ARG A 7 28.37 12.94 23.58
C ARG A 7 27.06 12.33 24.09
N GLU A 8 25.98 12.44 23.33
CA GLU A 8 24.64 12.03 23.78
C GLU A 8 24.39 10.52 23.64
N ILE A 9 24.90 9.89 22.59
CA ILE A 9 24.67 8.45 22.34
C ILE A 9 25.79 7.59 22.93
N PHE A 10 27.05 8.02 22.79
CA PHE A 10 28.21 7.21 23.15
C PHE A 10 28.94 7.70 24.42
N ASN A 11 28.44 8.75 25.06
CA ASN A 11 29.04 9.39 26.24
C ASN A 11 30.54 9.72 26.06
N GLN A 12 30.92 10.13 24.85
CA GLN A 12 32.29 10.45 24.49
C GLN A 12 32.41 11.90 24.01
N ASN A 13 33.45 12.57 24.48
CA ASN A 13 33.89 13.82 23.89
C ASN A 13 34.81 13.51 22.72
N ILE A 14 34.61 14.18 21.59
CA ILE A 14 35.43 14.02 20.39
C ILE A 14 35.90 15.39 19.89
N ASP A 15 37.16 15.42 19.44
CA ASP A 15 37.74 16.55 18.74
C ASP A 15 37.66 16.30 17.24
N ILE A 16 37.14 17.27 16.49
CA ILE A 16 36.99 17.20 15.04
C ILE A 16 37.85 18.28 14.41
N VAL A 17 38.86 17.88 13.66
CA VAL A 17 39.80 18.77 12.98
C VAL A 17 39.61 18.66 11.47
N PHE A 18 39.46 19.78 10.78
CA PHE A 18 39.48 19.81 9.32
C PHE A 18 40.88 19.47 8.81
N VAL A 19 40.98 18.53 7.88
CA VAL A 19 42.26 18.11 7.29
C VAL A 19 42.44 18.73 5.91
N SER A 20 41.49 18.50 5.01
CA SER A 20 41.54 18.99 3.63
C SER A 20 40.16 18.98 2.98
N SER A 21 40.00 19.73 1.90
CA SER A 21 38.85 19.59 1.00
C SER A 21 39.34 19.32 -0.42
N ASN A 22 38.80 18.27 -1.03
CA ASN A 22 39.03 17.93 -2.43
C ASN A 22 37.77 18.27 -3.23
N ARG A 23 37.90 19.14 -4.22
CA ARG A 23 36.84 19.44 -5.19
C ARG A 23 37.14 18.70 -6.48
N GLU A 24 36.28 17.78 -6.87
CA GLU A 24 36.47 17.03 -8.11
C GLU A 24 35.18 16.90 -8.91
N PHE A 25 35.37 16.89 -10.23
CA PHE A 25 34.31 16.80 -11.21
C PHE A 25 33.83 15.35 -11.34
N VAL A 26 32.81 14.99 -10.57
CA VAL A 26 32.12 13.71 -10.73
C VAL A 26 31.10 13.91 -11.86
N GLY A 27 31.33 13.27 -13.01
CA GLY A 27 30.65 13.56 -14.29
C GLY A 27 29.13 13.85 -14.27
N GLN A 28 28.67 14.58 -15.30
CA GLN A 28 27.36 15.24 -15.45
C GLN A 28 27.13 16.49 -14.58
N GLY A 29 28.17 17.31 -14.38
CA GLY A 29 28.01 18.73 -14.03
C GLY A 29 27.63 19.03 -12.58
N ARG A 30 27.89 18.11 -11.64
CA ARG A 30 27.83 18.40 -10.20
C ARG A 30 29.23 18.35 -9.61
N ASP A 31 29.76 19.52 -9.26
CA ASP A 31 30.95 19.60 -8.43
C ASP A 31 30.60 19.06 -7.04
N GLN A 32 31.32 18.03 -6.58
CA GLN A 32 31.23 17.56 -5.20
C GLN A 32 32.52 17.88 -4.47
N GLU A 33 32.38 18.62 -3.36
CA GLU A 33 33.45 18.91 -2.43
C GLU A 33 33.47 17.85 -1.33
N HIS A 34 34.50 17.01 -1.32
CA HIS A 34 34.74 16.05 -0.26
C HIS A 34 35.63 16.72 0.80
N VAL A 35 35.05 16.97 1.98
CA VAL A 35 35.78 17.50 3.13
C VAL A 35 36.20 16.35 4.04
N ILE A 36 37.51 16.26 4.31
CA ILE A 36 38.09 15.27 5.20
C ILE A 36 38.22 15.88 6.60
N PHE A 37 37.63 15.20 7.57
CA PHE A 37 37.78 15.53 8.99
C PHE A 37 38.54 14.42 9.70
N HIS A 38 39.53 14.80 10.52
CA HIS A 38 40.17 13.92 11.48
C HIS A 38 39.39 13.99 12.79
N VAL A 39 38.90 12.85 13.26
CA VAL A 39 38.16 12.76 14.52
C VAL A 39 39.01 12.00 15.52
N SER A 40 39.37 12.64 16.63
CA SER A 40 40.12 12.04 17.72
C SER A 40 39.29 12.02 18.99
N ILE A 41 39.34 10.90 19.71
CA ILE A 41 38.79 10.79 21.06
C ILE A 41 39.95 11.10 22.01
N PRO A 42 39.93 12.22 22.77
CA PRO A 42 40.93 12.46 23.79
C PRO A 42 40.93 11.30 24.79
N HIS A 43 42.06 10.58 24.86
CA HIS A 43 42.27 9.55 25.87
C HIS A 43 42.34 10.21 27.25
N ASN A 44 41.19 10.36 27.91
CA ASN A 44 41.15 10.50 29.35
C ASN A 44 41.18 9.10 29.96
N SER A 45 42.16 8.91 30.84
CA SER A 45 42.44 7.76 31.69
C SER A 45 41.23 6.92 32.09
N GLU A 46 41.35 5.61 31.87
CA GLU A 46 40.58 4.53 32.49
C GLU A 46 39.06 4.72 32.55
N THR A 47 38.42 4.60 31.40
CA THR A 47 37.12 3.91 31.39
C THR A 47 37.24 2.85 30.32
N LYS A 48 37.31 1.58 30.73
CA LYS A 48 37.12 0.44 29.84
C LYS A 48 35.77 0.64 29.15
N MET A 49 35.78 1.21 27.94
CA MET A 49 34.74 0.93 26.97
C MET A 49 34.81 -0.56 26.73
N SER A 50 33.88 -1.29 27.35
CA SER A 50 33.38 -2.52 26.76
C SER A 50 33.00 -2.18 25.32
N SER A 51 33.84 -2.62 24.39
CA SER A 51 33.43 -2.93 23.04
C SER A 51 32.04 -3.54 23.13
N ILE A 52 31.02 -2.85 22.60
CA ILE A 52 29.78 -3.52 22.19
C ILE A 52 30.16 -4.28 20.90
N GLY A 53 30.99 -5.29 21.10
CA GLY A 53 31.34 -6.34 20.18
C GLY A 53 30.91 -7.61 20.90
N ILE A 54 30.03 -8.36 20.26
CA ILE A 54 29.41 -9.60 20.79
C ILE A 54 30.47 -10.68 21.13
N GLU A 55 31.76 -10.43 20.86
CA GLU A 55 32.86 -11.36 21.12
C GLU A 55 33.35 -11.39 22.59
N ASP A 56 33.20 -10.32 23.37
CA ASP A 56 33.76 -10.27 24.74
C ASP A 56 32.85 -10.90 25.81
N ASP A 57 31.53 -10.96 25.60
CA ASP A 57 30.57 -11.45 26.61
C ASP A 57 30.53 -12.99 26.74
N ILE A 58 31.04 -13.74 25.75
CA ILE A 58 31.05 -15.20 25.81
C ILE A 58 32.20 -15.72 26.71
N ARG A 59 33.28 -14.97 26.87
CA ARG A 59 34.46 -15.42 27.64
C ARG A 59 34.29 -15.32 29.16
N THR A 60 33.32 -14.56 29.64
CA THR A 60 33.18 -14.24 31.08
C THR A 60 32.23 -15.19 31.83
N ALA A 61 31.60 -16.15 31.14
CA ALA A 61 30.61 -17.06 31.73
C ALA A 61 31.09 -18.51 31.94
N LEU A 62 32.38 -18.82 31.77
CA LEU A 62 32.92 -20.18 31.91
C LEU A 62 33.88 -20.30 33.11
N SER A 63 33.67 -21.34 33.92
CA SER A 63 34.50 -21.61 35.11
C SER A 63 35.95 -21.99 34.74
N PRO A 64 36.91 -21.87 35.67
CA PRO A 64 38.35 -22.01 35.37
C PRO A 64 38.82 -23.42 34.93
N ALA A 65 37.92 -24.40 34.79
CA ALA A 65 38.28 -25.81 34.62
C ALA A 65 38.25 -26.34 33.16
N GLN A 66 37.97 -25.51 32.16
CA GLN A 66 37.92 -25.96 30.75
C GLN A 66 38.61 -24.96 29.80
N LYS A 67 39.91 -24.70 30.04
CA LYS A 67 40.78 -24.09 29.02
C LYS A 67 41.32 -25.19 28.11
N GLN A 68 40.49 -25.69 27.21
CA GLN A 68 40.98 -26.24 25.95
C GLN A 68 40.88 -25.11 24.94
N ASP A 69 42.01 -24.79 24.30
CA ASP A 69 42.07 -23.84 23.19
C ASP A 69 41.19 -24.37 22.04
N ILE A 70 39.91 -23.98 22.03
CA ILE A 70 39.05 -24.15 20.87
C ILE A 70 39.60 -23.17 19.83
N ILE A 71 40.44 -23.69 18.93
CA ILE A 71 40.85 -22.97 17.73
C ILE A 71 39.57 -22.75 16.91
N PHE A 72 38.95 -21.59 17.08
CA PHE A 72 37.86 -21.14 16.21
C PHE A 72 38.46 -20.90 14.82
N GLN A 73 38.41 -21.92 13.96
CA GLN A 73 38.59 -21.69 12.53
C GLN A 73 37.28 -21.11 11.97
N PRO A 74 37.29 -19.90 11.38
CA PRO A 74 36.10 -19.32 10.79
C PRO A 74 35.61 -20.20 9.65
N VAL A 75 34.30 -20.44 9.59
CA VAL A 75 33.68 -21.21 8.51
C VAL A 75 33.81 -20.42 7.20
N THR A 76 34.50 -20.98 6.21
CA THR A 76 34.66 -20.38 4.89
C THR A 76 33.67 -20.96 3.89
N LEU A 77 33.08 -20.12 3.05
CA LEU A 77 32.25 -20.56 1.92
C LEU A 77 33.11 -20.74 0.67
N ASN A 78 32.91 -21.84 -0.05
CA ASN A 78 33.48 -22.00 -1.39
C ASN A 78 32.68 -21.18 -2.43
N LYS A 79 33.21 -21.07 -3.65
CA LYS A 79 32.60 -20.31 -4.76
C LYS A 79 31.15 -20.72 -5.06
N GLU A 80 30.87 -22.02 -5.11
CA GLU A 80 29.52 -22.51 -5.44
C GLU A 80 28.51 -22.28 -4.31
N GLN A 81 28.96 -22.47 -3.06
CA GLN A 81 28.18 -22.19 -1.87
C GLN A 81 27.84 -20.70 -1.79
N PHE A 82 28.83 -19.82 -2.01
CA PHE A 82 28.59 -18.37 -2.04
C PHE A 82 27.62 -17.96 -3.15
N ALA A 83 27.79 -18.51 -4.36
CA ALA A 83 26.91 -18.19 -5.48
C ALA A 83 25.48 -18.71 -5.32
N THR A 84 25.30 -19.75 -4.50
CA THR A 84 23.98 -20.29 -4.15
C THR A 84 23.36 -19.50 -3.00
N ALA A 85 24.16 -19.10 -2.01
CA ALA A 85 23.72 -18.26 -0.92
C ALA A 85 23.28 -16.89 -1.44
N PHE A 86 24.10 -16.22 -2.26
CA PHE A 86 23.87 -14.88 -2.80
C PHE A 86 23.66 -14.93 -4.32
N PRO A 87 22.46 -15.19 -4.84
CA PRO A 87 22.24 -15.34 -6.27
C PRO A 87 22.36 -14.02 -7.07
N TYR A 88 22.39 -12.88 -6.37
CA TYR A 88 22.49 -11.52 -6.92
C TYR A 88 23.78 -10.82 -6.47
N HIS A 89 24.92 -11.36 -6.88
CA HIS A 89 26.23 -10.79 -6.57
C HIS A 89 27.12 -10.65 -7.82
N LEU A 90 28.11 -9.76 -7.74
CA LEU A 90 29.21 -9.60 -8.69
C LEU A 90 30.52 -9.44 -7.91
N ILE A 91 31.59 -10.07 -8.36
CA ILE A 91 32.95 -9.87 -7.85
C ILE A 91 33.84 -9.51 -9.01
N PHE A 92 34.58 -8.41 -8.88
CA PHE A 92 35.50 -7.92 -9.92
C PHE A 92 36.74 -7.26 -9.32
N ASP A 93 37.80 -7.19 -10.13
CA ASP A 93 39.09 -6.59 -9.77
C ASP A 93 39.14 -5.06 -10.01
N GLU A 94 40.33 -4.48 -9.77
CA GLU A 94 40.61 -3.04 -9.95
C GLU A 94 40.38 -2.57 -11.40
N GLU A 95 40.58 -3.45 -12.38
CA GLU A 95 40.34 -3.21 -13.80
C GLU A 95 38.91 -3.48 -14.25
N LEU A 96 37.96 -3.67 -13.31
CA LEU A 96 36.56 -4.02 -13.56
C LEU A 96 36.36 -5.36 -14.27
N ARG A 97 37.32 -6.29 -14.21
CA ARG A 97 37.17 -7.63 -14.80
C ARG A 97 36.36 -8.51 -13.86
N LEU A 98 35.29 -9.08 -14.39
CA LEU A 98 34.40 -9.95 -13.63
C LEU A 98 35.10 -11.26 -13.28
N LEU A 99 35.19 -11.60 -11.99
CA LEU A 99 35.79 -12.84 -11.50
C LEU A 99 34.74 -13.87 -11.06
N GLN A 100 33.63 -13.39 -10.51
CA GLN A 100 32.54 -14.24 -10.04
C GLN A 100 31.21 -13.49 -10.15
N TYR A 101 30.13 -14.22 -10.38
CA TYR A 101 28.79 -13.67 -10.47
C TYR A 101 27.74 -14.67 -9.98
N GLY A 102 26.60 -14.14 -9.56
CA GLY A 102 25.47 -14.94 -9.10
C GLY A 102 24.73 -15.65 -10.24
N LYS A 103 24.17 -16.83 -9.94
CA LYS A 103 23.42 -17.65 -10.92
C LYS A 103 22.21 -16.90 -11.50
N SER A 104 21.46 -16.18 -10.65
CA SER A 104 20.30 -15.39 -11.11
C SER A 104 20.73 -14.20 -11.97
N VAL A 105 21.84 -13.54 -11.64
CA VAL A 105 22.40 -12.45 -12.47
C VAL A 105 22.78 -12.94 -13.86
N ALA A 106 23.46 -14.09 -13.95
CA ALA A 106 23.87 -14.68 -15.22
C ALA A 106 22.67 -15.01 -16.13
N ARG A 107 21.59 -15.53 -15.55
CA ARG A 107 20.38 -15.89 -16.28
C ARG A 107 19.60 -14.66 -16.77
N LEU A 108 19.57 -13.59 -15.97
CA LEU A 108 18.81 -12.37 -16.27
C LEU A 108 19.60 -11.37 -17.13
N SER A 109 20.91 -11.54 -17.24
CA SER A 109 21.75 -10.72 -18.11
C SER A 109 21.55 -11.10 -19.59
N PRO A 110 21.25 -10.14 -20.49
CA PRO A 110 21.19 -10.35 -21.93
C PRO A 110 22.58 -10.57 -22.54
N VAL A 111 23.62 -10.09 -21.85
CA VAL A 111 25.02 -10.35 -22.19
C VAL A 111 25.47 -11.62 -21.48
N ARG A 112 26.09 -12.55 -22.21
CA ARG A 112 26.62 -13.79 -21.63
C ARG A 112 27.82 -13.47 -20.74
N LEU A 113 27.60 -13.50 -19.42
CA LEU A 113 28.65 -13.27 -18.44
C LEU A 113 29.68 -14.41 -18.47
N ARG A 114 30.97 -14.05 -18.37
CA ARG A 114 32.12 -14.95 -18.28
C ARG A 114 33.18 -14.29 -17.42
N GLU A 115 34.09 -15.09 -16.88
CA GLU A 115 35.24 -14.57 -16.15
C GLU A 115 36.17 -13.77 -17.07
N GLY A 116 36.69 -12.65 -16.58
CA GLY A 116 37.59 -11.75 -17.29
C GLY A 116 36.93 -10.66 -18.13
N ILE A 117 35.61 -10.70 -18.35
CA ILE A 117 34.94 -9.62 -19.11
C ILE A 117 34.82 -8.34 -18.26
N PRO A 118 34.94 -7.15 -18.87
CA PRO A 118 34.70 -5.91 -18.13
C PRO A 118 33.24 -5.80 -17.70
N VAL A 119 32.97 -5.60 -16.40
CA VAL A 119 31.62 -5.55 -15.82
C VAL A 119 30.78 -4.44 -16.43
N ASN A 120 31.41 -3.31 -16.78
CA ASN A 120 30.77 -2.15 -17.40
C ASN A 120 30.19 -2.42 -18.80
N THR A 121 30.53 -3.54 -19.44
CA THR A 121 29.92 -3.96 -20.72
C THR A 121 28.51 -4.53 -20.53
N ALA A 122 28.25 -5.15 -19.38
CA ALA A 122 26.98 -5.78 -19.07
C ALA A 122 26.13 -4.95 -18.11
N PHE A 123 26.75 -4.11 -17.28
CA PHE A 123 26.07 -3.33 -16.24
C PHE A 123 26.50 -1.86 -16.25
N THR A 124 25.56 -0.99 -15.90
CA THR A 124 25.81 0.43 -15.67
C THR A 124 25.32 0.84 -14.30
N ILE A 125 26.02 1.77 -13.65
CA ILE A 125 25.59 2.34 -12.38
C ILE A 125 24.53 3.41 -12.69
N THR A 126 23.29 3.16 -12.27
CA THR A 126 22.19 4.13 -12.36
C THR A 126 22.16 5.06 -11.16
N TYR A 127 22.56 4.54 -9.99
CA TYR A 127 22.67 5.30 -8.76
C TYR A 127 23.84 4.76 -7.92
N PRO A 128 24.68 5.62 -7.30
CA PRO A 128 24.77 7.06 -7.54
C PRO A 128 25.14 7.35 -9.01
N ARG A 129 24.80 8.53 -9.54
CA ARG A 129 25.03 8.88 -10.96
C ARG A 129 26.51 9.17 -11.21
N ILE A 130 27.31 8.12 -11.30
CA ILE A 130 28.77 8.16 -11.46
C ILE A 130 29.20 7.26 -12.62
N ALA A 131 30.37 7.55 -13.19
CA ALA A 131 30.99 6.62 -14.14
C ALA A 131 31.37 5.34 -13.41
N PHE A 132 31.17 4.19 -14.06
CA PHE A 132 31.50 2.89 -13.49
C PHE A 132 33.02 2.66 -13.54
N THR A 133 33.72 3.12 -12.51
CA THR A 133 35.15 2.88 -12.24
C THR A 133 35.33 2.46 -10.78
N VAL A 134 36.35 1.66 -10.47
CA VAL A 134 36.61 1.21 -9.10
C VAL A 134 36.92 2.39 -8.18
N GLU A 135 37.66 3.38 -8.68
CA GLU A 135 37.93 4.62 -7.95
C GLU A 135 36.62 5.33 -7.52
N ASN A 136 35.68 5.51 -8.44
CA ASN A 136 34.38 6.11 -8.13
C ASN A 136 33.56 5.22 -7.20
N VAL A 137 33.58 3.89 -7.37
CA VAL A 137 32.89 2.97 -6.47
C VAL A 137 33.43 3.09 -5.04
N CYS A 138 34.75 3.14 -4.86
CA CYS A 138 35.40 3.30 -3.55
C CYS A 138 35.08 4.67 -2.91
N ARG A 139 34.99 5.75 -3.71
CA ARG A 139 34.58 7.08 -3.22
C ARG A 139 33.14 7.07 -2.66
N PHE A 140 32.26 6.25 -3.25
CA PHE A 140 30.87 6.12 -2.85
C PHE A 140 30.58 4.81 -2.10
N ILE A 141 31.56 4.19 -1.45
CA ILE A 141 31.43 2.84 -0.88
C ILE A 141 30.30 2.71 0.18
N ASN A 142 30.00 3.79 0.88
CA ASN A 142 28.93 3.84 1.88
C ASN A 142 27.55 4.13 1.28
N ALA A 143 27.46 4.34 -0.03
CA ALA A 143 26.19 4.52 -0.72
C ALA A 143 25.58 3.17 -1.13
N ILE A 144 24.28 3.18 -1.32
CA ILE A 144 23.59 2.10 -2.01
C ILE A 144 23.82 2.27 -3.51
N PHE A 145 24.12 1.19 -4.20
CA PHE A 145 24.29 1.15 -5.64
C PHE A 145 23.07 0.51 -6.31
N ILE A 146 22.65 1.08 -7.43
CA ILE A 146 21.67 0.49 -8.33
C ILE A 146 22.38 0.22 -9.64
N LEU A 147 22.52 -1.07 -9.96
CA LEU A 147 23.07 -1.55 -11.21
C LEU A 147 21.93 -1.91 -12.15
N THR A 148 22.00 -1.42 -13.38
CA THR A 148 21.06 -1.74 -14.44
C THR A 148 21.82 -2.42 -15.56
N VAL A 149 21.25 -3.50 -16.09
CA VAL A 149 21.81 -4.21 -17.23
C VAL A 149 21.89 -3.29 -18.45
N VAL A 150 22.91 -3.43 -19.30
CA VAL A 150 22.98 -2.72 -20.59
C VAL A 150 22.10 -3.42 -21.63
N PRO A 151 21.22 -2.71 -22.37
CA PRO A 151 20.34 -3.35 -23.35
C PRO A 151 21.13 -3.84 -24.57
N ARG A 152 20.68 -4.93 -25.19
CA ARG A 152 21.35 -5.53 -26.36
C ARG A 152 21.08 -4.75 -27.66
N VAL A 153 19.98 -4.00 -27.71
CA VAL A 153 19.56 -3.19 -28.87
C VAL A 153 19.23 -1.78 -28.38
N ALA A 154 19.82 -0.76 -29.03
CA ALA A 154 19.49 0.63 -28.78
C ALA A 154 18.06 0.92 -29.26
N GLY A 155 17.10 1.08 -28.35
CA GLY A 155 15.70 1.40 -28.67
C GLY A 155 14.64 0.63 -27.88
N GLU A 156 15.00 -0.43 -27.16
CA GLU A 156 14.06 -1.05 -26.20
C GLU A 156 13.82 -0.11 -25.02
N GLY A 157 12.54 0.17 -24.73
CA GLY A 157 12.14 1.12 -23.72
C GLY A 157 12.79 0.86 -22.35
N GLN A 158 13.34 1.92 -21.76
CA GLN A 158 14.05 1.93 -20.46
C GLN A 158 13.25 1.33 -19.29
N GLN A 159 11.93 1.17 -19.42
CA GLN A 159 11.03 0.78 -18.33
C GLN A 159 11.04 -0.70 -17.96
N ASN A 160 11.59 -1.59 -18.79
CA ASN A 160 11.58 -3.04 -18.52
C ASN A 160 12.97 -3.64 -18.27
N GLN A 161 13.97 -2.81 -18.00
CA GLN A 161 15.33 -3.29 -17.84
C GLN A 161 15.56 -3.88 -16.45
N PHE A 162 16.17 -5.08 -16.41
CA PHE A 162 16.57 -5.69 -15.16
C PHE A 162 17.54 -4.77 -14.42
N SER A 163 17.20 -4.46 -13.18
CA SER A 163 18.05 -3.70 -12.26
C SER A 163 18.09 -4.36 -10.90
N MET A 164 19.20 -4.17 -10.20
CA MET A 164 19.46 -4.69 -8.88
C MET A 164 19.99 -3.59 -7.98
N LYS A 165 19.53 -3.59 -6.74
CA LYS A 165 19.92 -2.63 -5.70
C LYS A 165 20.75 -3.38 -4.67
N GLY A 166 21.89 -2.82 -4.28
CA GLY A 166 22.80 -3.48 -3.36
C GLY A 166 23.89 -2.56 -2.86
N GLN A 167 24.86 -3.14 -2.16
CA GLN A 167 26.03 -2.44 -1.66
C GLN A 167 27.28 -2.96 -2.35
N MET A 168 28.23 -2.05 -2.57
CA MET A 168 29.59 -2.37 -2.99
C MET A 168 30.47 -2.48 -1.75
N ILE A 169 31.30 -3.50 -1.67
CA ILE A 169 32.22 -3.76 -0.55
C ILE A 169 33.62 -3.88 -1.13
N TRP A 170 34.54 -3.05 -0.65
CA TRP A 170 35.95 -3.08 -1.05
C TRP A 170 36.75 -3.97 -0.11
N LEU A 171 37.31 -5.06 -0.64
CA LEU A 171 38.19 -5.96 0.08
C LEU A 171 39.65 -5.52 -0.13
N LYS A 172 40.23 -4.87 0.88
CA LYS A 172 41.58 -4.30 0.81
C LYS A 172 42.66 -5.35 0.57
N ASP A 173 42.53 -6.51 1.20
CA ASP A 173 43.57 -7.56 1.18
C ASP A 173 43.70 -8.21 -0.19
N THR A 174 42.57 -8.41 -0.89
CA THR A 174 42.51 -9.07 -2.19
C THR A 174 42.35 -8.09 -3.36
N ARG A 175 42.14 -6.79 -3.07
CA ARG A 175 41.86 -5.73 -4.05
C ARG A 175 40.65 -6.05 -4.93
N LEU A 176 39.63 -6.64 -4.33
CA LEU A 176 38.39 -7.01 -5.02
C LEU A 176 37.23 -6.14 -4.55
N VAL A 177 36.33 -5.82 -5.48
CA VAL A 177 35.03 -5.27 -5.15
C VAL A 177 34.00 -6.39 -5.20
N ILE A 178 33.21 -6.51 -4.13
CA ILE A 178 32.02 -7.36 -4.10
C ILE A 178 30.78 -6.46 -4.14
N PHE A 179 29.94 -6.66 -5.13
CA PHE A 179 28.56 -6.21 -5.10
C PHE A 179 27.67 -7.32 -4.55
N VAL A 180 26.90 -7.02 -3.50
CA VAL A 180 25.82 -7.90 -3.02
C VAL A 180 24.53 -7.09 -3.02
N GLY A 181 23.48 -7.64 -3.60
CA GLY A 181 22.20 -6.96 -3.66
C GLY A 181 21.02 -7.87 -3.93
N SER A 182 19.93 -7.24 -4.31
CA SER A 182 18.64 -7.85 -4.55
C SER A 182 18.02 -7.24 -5.80
N PRO A 183 17.17 -7.99 -6.54
CA PRO A 183 16.49 -7.46 -7.72
C PRO A 183 15.58 -6.31 -7.32
N ARG A 184 15.55 -5.24 -8.13
CA ARG A 184 14.70 -4.08 -7.85
C ARG A 184 13.28 -4.37 -8.36
N LEU A 185 12.40 -4.77 -7.46
CA LEU A 185 11.03 -5.19 -7.76
C LEU A 185 10.07 -4.68 -6.69
N THR A 186 8.84 -4.35 -7.09
CA THR A 186 7.78 -3.92 -6.16
C THR A 186 6.54 -4.81 -6.19
N SER A 187 6.32 -5.55 -7.29
CA SER A 187 5.09 -6.33 -7.47
C SER A 187 5.30 -7.64 -8.24
N LEU A 188 4.37 -8.58 -8.08
CA LEU A 188 4.33 -9.82 -8.88
C LEU A 188 4.19 -9.53 -10.39
N LYS A 189 3.53 -8.42 -10.75
CA LYS A 189 3.38 -8.00 -12.14
C LYS A 189 4.72 -7.60 -12.76
N GLU A 190 5.57 -6.88 -12.03
CA GLU A 190 6.92 -6.55 -12.47
C GLU A 190 7.80 -7.79 -12.59
N MET A 191 7.70 -8.72 -11.63
CA MET A 191 8.40 -10.01 -11.69
C MET A 191 8.08 -10.78 -12.97
N LYS A 192 6.80 -10.87 -13.32
CA LYS A 192 6.36 -11.51 -14.58
C LYS A 192 6.92 -10.80 -15.81
N LYS A 193 6.93 -9.46 -15.83
CA LYS A 193 7.49 -8.67 -16.95
C LYS A 193 9.00 -8.89 -17.11
N MET A 194 9.73 -9.03 -16.01
CA MET A 194 11.18 -9.22 -16.00
C MET A 194 11.61 -10.70 -16.03
N ASN A 195 10.65 -11.63 -16.13
CA ASN A 195 10.88 -13.08 -16.08
C ASN A 195 11.68 -13.54 -14.84
N ILE A 196 11.37 -12.95 -13.69
CA ILE A 196 11.95 -13.30 -12.38
C ILE A 196 10.91 -14.09 -11.60
N TYR A 197 11.32 -15.21 -11.02
CA TYR A 197 10.46 -16.09 -10.23
C TYR A 197 10.71 -15.87 -8.74
N MET A 198 9.73 -16.24 -7.90
CA MET A 198 9.90 -16.19 -6.44
C MET A 198 11.03 -17.08 -5.93
N ALA A 199 11.32 -18.17 -6.65
CA ALA A 199 12.44 -19.07 -6.34
C ALA A 199 13.82 -18.41 -6.57
N ASP A 200 13.88 -17.33 -7.35
CA ASP A 200 15.14 -16.64 -7.64
C ASP A 200 15.57 -15.69 -6.52
N ILE A 201 14.61 -15.31 -5.67
CA ILE A 201 14.81 -14.40 -4.54
C ILE A 201 15.01 -15.27 -3.27
N PRO A 202 16.16 -15.15 -2.59
CA PRO A 202 16.41 -15.91 -1.37
C PRO A 202 15.34 -15.69 -0.29
N LEU A 203 15.12 -16.69 0.56
CA LEU A 203 14.15 -16.59 1.65
C LEU A 203 14.49 -15.50 2.68
N TYR A 204 15.79 -15.25 2.90
CA TYR A 204 16.26 -14.22 3.82
C TYR A 204 16.20 -12.81 3.22
N ASP A 205 15.92 -12.68 1.93
CA ASP A 205 15.94 -11.40 1.22
C ASP A 205 14.61 -10.66 1.42
N VAL A 206 14.69 -9.45 1.97
CA VAL A 206 13.55 -8.57 2.26
C VAL A 206 12.74 -8.22 1.01
N THR A 207 13.36 -8.23 -0.18
CA THR A 207 12.61 -8.02 -1.43
C THR A 207 11.50 -9.05 -1.63
N ARG A 208 11.71 -10.30 -1.18
CA ARG A 208 10.68 -11.35 -1.27
C ARG A 208 9.46 -11.02 -0.42
N GLU A 209 9.69 -10.63 0.83
CA GLU A 209 8.63 -10.23 1.75
C GLU A 209 7.91 -8.97 1.24
N MET A 210 8.66 -7.99 0.74
CA MET A 210 8.10 -6.75 0.20
C MET A 210 7.14 -7.00 -0.97
N VAL A 211 7.49 -7.89 -1.90
CA VAL A 211 6.61 -8.22 -3.04
C VAL A 211 5.34 -8.94 -2.57
N LEU A 212 5.44 -9.83 -1.58
CA LEU A 212 4.28 -10.52 -1.01
C LEU A 212 3.35 -9.55 -0.27
N LEU A 213 3.91 -8.67 0.57
CA LEU A 213 3.16 -7.64 1.28
C LEU A 213 2.46 -6.67 0.32
N TYR A 214 3.11 -6.31 -0.78
CA TYR A 214 2.48 -5.50 -1.82
C TYR A 214 1.24 -6.21 -2.40
N GLN A 215 1.37 -7.49 -2.73
CA GLN A 215 0.26 -8.27 -3.29
C GLN A 215 -0.90 -8.40 -2.29
N GLN A 216 -0.60 -8.65 -1.02
CA GLN A 216 -1.60 -8.73 0.05
C GLN A 216 -2.33 -7.39 0.22
N ARG A 217 -1.59 -6.28 0.33
CA ARG A 217 -2.17 -4.94 0.46
C ARG A 217 -3.02 -4.55 -0.74
N SER A 218 -2.58 -4.88 -1.96
CA SER A 218 -3.36 -4.61 -3.16
C SER A 218 -4.72 -5.32 -3.11
N ALA A 219 -4.72 -6.61 -2.74
CA ALA A 219 -5.96 -7.38 -2.64
C ALA A 219 -6.89 -6.85 -1.51
N GLU A 220 -6.33 -6.45 -0.37
CA GLU A 220 -7.09 -5.86 0.73
C GLU A 220 -7.75 -4.53 0.34
N ILE A 221 -7.03 -3.68 -0.40
CA ILE A 221 -7.57 -2.42 -0.95
C ILE A 221 -8.73 -2.71 -1.91
N ASP A 222 -8.58 -3.70 -2.79
CA ASP A 222 -9.62 -4.07 -3.76
C ASP A 222 -10.90 -4.56 -3.04
N ILE A 223 -10.76 -5.43 -2.03
CA ILE A 223 -11.89 -5.93 -1.21
C ILE A 223 -12.55 -4.78 -0.44
N THR A 224 -11.76 -3.90 0.18
CA THR A 224 -12.29 -2.78 0.96
C THR A 224 -13.12 -1.85 0.08
N LYS A 225 -12.65 -1.59 -1.14
CA LYS A 225 -13.38 -0.78 -2.11
C LYS A 225 -14.72 -1.41 -2.50
N GLU A 226 -14.75 -2.71 -2.78
CA GLU A 226 -15.99 -3.43 -3.11
C GLU A 226 -17.00 -3.41 -1.95
N LEU A 227 -16.48 -3.56 -0.71
CA LEU A 227 -17.29 -3.46 0.50
C LEU A 227 -17.89 -2.07 0.68
N ASP A 228 -17.13 -1.00 0.43
CA ASP A 228 -17.61 0.37 0.49
C ASP A 228 -18.70 0.65 -0.55
N GLU A 229 -18.50 0.19 -1.78
CA GLU A 229 -19.49 0.31 -2.87
C GLU A 229 -20.79 -0.42 -2.52
N THR A 230 -20.70 -1.68 -2.08
CA THR A 230 -21.85 -2.49 -1.64
C THR A 230 -22.56 -1.85 -0.45
N THR A 231 -21.82 -1.35 0.53
CA THR A 231 -22.39 -0.69 1.72
C THR A 231 -23.12 0.60 1.33
N ALA A 232 -22.58 1.36 0.37
CA ALA A 232 -23.24 2.55 -0.15
C ALA A 232 -24.54 2.22 -0.89
N GLU A 233 -24.54 1.13 -1.68
CA GLU A 233 -25.73 0.65 -2.38
C GLU A 233 -26.81 0.17 -1.40
N LEU A 234 -26.45 -0.67 -0.42
CA LEU A 234 -27.36 -1.12 0.64
C LEU A 234 -27.99 0.05 1.39
N LYS A 235 -27.20 1.08 1.73
CA LYS A 235 -27.71 2.30 2.37
C LYS A 235 -28.71 3.04 1.48
N ARG A 236 -28.51 3.07 0.16
CA ARG A 236 -29.45 3.69 -0.79
C ARG A 236 -30.75 2.90 -0.88
N MET A 237 -30.66 1.58 -1.05
CA MET A 237 -31.82 0.70 -1.12
C MET A 237 -32.64 0.74 0.17
N SER A 238 -31.98 0.72 1.34
CA SER A 238 -32.65 0.83 2.64
C SER A 238 -33.43 2.15 2.77
N ARG A 239 -32.88 3.29 2.32
CA ARG A 239 -33.60 4.56 2.31
C ARG A 239 -34.78 4.56 1.35
N GLN A 240 -34.63 3.99 0.16
CA GLN A 240 -35.73 3.88 -0.80
C GLN A 240 -36.86 3.00 -0.27
N LEU A 241 -36.51 1.85 0.33
CA LEU A 241 -37.47 0.97 0.97
C LEU A 241 -38.23 1.67 2.10
N GLU A 242 -37.52 2.45 2.93
CA GLU A 242 -38.15 3.22 4.00
C GLU A 242 -39.10 4.31 3.46
N LEU A 243 -38.72 5.00 2.39
CA LEU A 243 -39.59 5.98 1.73
C LEU A 243 -40.84 5.34 1.11
N GLU A 244 -40.69 4.21 0.43
CA GLU A 244 -41.82 3.46 -0.13
C GLU A 244 -42.73 2.90 0.96
N LYS A 245 -42.14 2.39 2.05
CA LYS A 245 -42.90 1.96 3.23
C LYS A 245 -43.72 3.11 3.81
N GLN A 246 -43.13 4.29 3.99
CA GLN A 246 -43.84 5.48 4.47
C GLN A 246 -44.97 5.93 3.52
N ARG A 247 -44.76 5.83 2.20
CA ARG A 247 -45.81 6.11 1.20
C ARG A 247 -46.97 5.13 1.32
N THR A 248 -46.68 3.83 1.38
CA THR A 248 -47.70 2.79 1.53
C THR A 248 -48.46 2.94 2.85
N GLU A 249 -47.77 3.21 3.96
CA GLU A 249 -48.41 3.47 5.25
C GLU A 249 -49.33 4.70 5.18
N LYS A 250 -48.88 5.81 4.59
CA LYS A 250 -49.71 7.00 4.43
C LYS A 250 -50.98 6.71 3.61
N LEU A 251 -50.87 5.95 2.53
CA LEU A 251 -52.01 5.55 1.71
C LEU A 251 -52.98 4.67 2.49
N LEU A 252 -52.47 3.73 3.31
CA LEU A 252 -53.30 2.87 4.15
C LEU A 252 -54.15 3.68 5.13
N TYR A 253 -53.55 4.65 5.83
CA TYR A 253 -54.27 5.53 6.77
C TYR A 253 -55.21 6.54 6.08
N GLN A 254 -55.02 6.83 4.79
CA GLN A 254 -55.95 7.66 4.03
C GLN A 254 -57.21 6.90 3.59
N MET A 255 -57.13 5.57 3.48
CA MET A 255 -58.22 4.72 2.96
C MET A 255 -59.06 4.07 4.06
N LEU A 256 -58.50 3.89 5.25
CA LEU A 256 -59.12 3.14 6.34
C LEU A 256 -59.02 3.90 7.68
N PRO A 257 -59.96 3.69 8.61
CA PRO A 257 -59.83 4.24 9.96
C PRO A 257 -58.56 3.72 10.64
N GLU A 258 -57.93 4.53 11.49
CA GLU A 258 -56.63 4.25 12.11
C GLU A 258 -56.59 2.89 12.82
N LYS A 259 -57.66 2.53 13.54
CA LYS A 259 -57.79 1.23 14.23
C LYS A 259 -57.68 0.05 13.26
N VAL A 260 -58.41 0.10 12.15
CA VAL A 260 -58.42 -0.97 11.12
C VAL A 260 -57.10 -1.00 10.36
N ALA A 261 -56.53 0.16 10.03
CA ALA A 261 -55.23 0.26 9.39
C ALA A 261 -54.10 -0.36 10.24
N ASN A 262 -54.11 -0.13 11.56
CA ASN A 262 -53.13 -0.69 12.49
C ASN A 262 -53.26 -2.22 12.62
N GLN A 263 -54.49 -2.74 12.72
CA GLN A 263 -54.75 -4.19 12.73
C GLN A 263 -54.20 -4.85 11.45
N LEU A 264 -54.51 -4.30 10.28
CA LEU A 264 -54.00 -4.82 9.00
C LEU A 264 -52.48 -4.73 8.89
N LYS A 265 -51.87 -3.63 9.38
CA LYS A 265 -50.40 -3.45 9.41
C LYS A 265 -49.72 -4.52 10.27
N ASN A 266 -50.35 -4.93 11.37
CA ASN A 266 -49.87 -5.97 12.27
C ASN A 266 -50.14 -7.39 11.76
N GLY A 267 -50.88 -7.54 10.65
CA GLY A 267 -51.31 -8.84 10.13
C GLY A 267 -52.45 -9.47 10.94
N GLU A 268 -53.17 -8.68 11.71
CA GLU A 268 -54.34 -9.12 12.49
C GLU A 268 -55.58 -9.19 11.58
N GLU A 269 -56.47 -10.15 11.87
CA GLU A 269 -57.74 -10.30 11.17
C GLU A 269 -58.73 -9.22 11.66
N VAL A 270 -59.38 -8.52 10.72
CA VAL A 270 -60.33 -7.44 11.04
C VAL A 270 -61.74 -8.02 11.07
N GLU A 271 -62.29 -8.21 12.27
CA GLU A 271 -63.67 -8.66 12.44
C GLU A 271 -64.69 -7.53 12.22
N ALA A 272 -65.91 -7.90 11.82
CA ALA A 272 -66.99 -6.95 11.64
C ALA A 272 -67.49 -6.42 13.00
N GLU A 273 -67.39 -5.11 13.21
CA GLU A 273 -67.85 -4.46 14.44
C GLU A 273 -69.26 -3.88 14.29
N LYS A 274 -70.12 -4.10 15.29
CA LYS A 274 -71.42 -3.44 15.42
C LYS A 274 -71.27 -2.20 16.30
N PHE A 275 -71.78 -1.07 15.83
CA PHE A 275 -71.83 0.18 16.57
C PHE A 275 -73.28 0.50 16.97
N ASP A 276 -73.54 0.72 18.26
CA ASP A 276 -74.89 0.96 18.78
C ASP A 276 -75.40 2.40 18.52
N GLN A 277 -74.49 3.37 18.40
CA GLN A 277 -74.81 4.77 18.12
C GLN A 277 -73.92 5.31 16.99
N VAL A 278 -74.52 5.51 15.81
CA VAL A 278 -73.85 6.07 14.64
C VAL A 278 -74.73 7.17 14.03
N THR A 279 -74.10 8.25 13.58
CA THR A 279 -74.76 9.30 12.79
C THR A 279 -74.17 9.30 11.39
N VAL A 280 -75.02 9.17 10.38
CA VAL A 280 -74.61 9.09 8.96
C VAL A 280 -75.13 10.32 8.23
N LEU A 281 -74.27 10.95 7.43
CA LEU A 281 -74.62 12.08 6.57
C LEU A 281 -74.56 11.66 5.10
N PHE A 282 -75.69 11.82 4.39
CA PHE A 282 -75.75 11.70 2.94
C PHE A 282 -75.83 13.09 2.31
N SER A 283 -75.07 13.33 1.24
CA SER A 283 -75.05 14.58 0.51
C SER A 283 -74.99 14.28 -0.98
N ASP A 284 -75.83 14.95 -1.77
CA ASP A 284 -75.89 14.83 -3.23
C ASP A 284 -75.88 16.21 -3.88
N ILE A 285 -75.44 16.28 -5.14
CA ILE A 285 -75.40 17.52 -5.92
C ILE A 285 -76.70 17.62 -6.73
N VAL A 286 -77.52 18.60 -6.39
CA VAL A 286 -78.77 18.88 -7.09
C VAL A 286 -78.49 19.19 -8.57
N ASN A 287 -79.23 18.54 -9.46
CA ASN A 287 -79.16 18.73 -10.92
C ASN A 287 -77.77 18.42 -11.54
N PHE A 288 -76.99 17.52 -10.93
CA PHE A 288 -75.68 17.13 -11.46
C PHE A 288 -75.72 16.68 -12.93
N THR A 289 -76.75 15.94 -13.34
CA THR A 289 -76.93 15.47 -14.73
C THR A 289 -77.00 16.63 -15.73
N THR A 290 -77.64 17.74 -15.37
CA THR A 290 -77.76 18.93 -16.22
C THR A 290 -76.42 19.67 -16.33
N ILE A 291 -75.69 19.77 -15.22
CA ILE A 291 -74.35 20.38 -15.18
C ILE A 291 -73.36 19.56 -16.01
N ALA A 292 -73.39 18.23 -15.86
CA ALA A 292 -72.54 17.32 -16.62
C ALA A 292 -72.84 17.32 -18.13
N ALA A 293 -74.08 17.58 -18.52
CA ALA A 293 -74.48 17.69 -19.93
C ALA A 293 -74.10 19.06 -20.56
N ALA A 294 -73.98 20.11 -19.74
CA ALA A 294 -73.68 21.47 -20.20
C ALA A 294 -72.19 21.83 -20.17
N CYS A 295 -71.38 21.12 -19.38
CA CYS A 295 -69.95 21.37 -19.21
C CYS A 295 -69.10 20.33 -19.93
N SER A 296 -67.84 20.70 -20.23
CA SER A 296 -66.88 19.71 -20.70
C SER A 296 -66.50 18.73 -19.58
N PRO A 297 -66.11 17.48 -19.92
CA PRO A 297 -65.70 16.49 -18.92
C PRO A 297 -64.60 16.97 -17.97
N MET A 298 -63.64 17.77 -18.44
CA MET A 298 -62.58 18.33 -17.58
C MET A 298 -63.10 19.38 -16.59
N GLU A 299 -64.06 20.21 -16.99
CA GLU A 299 -64.68 21.20 -16.09
C GLU A 299 -65.48 20.52 -14.98
N VAL A 300 -66.18 19.42 -15.29
CA VAL A 300 -66.91 18.61 -14.31
C VAL A 300 -65.94 17.97 -13.30
N VAL A 301 -64.83 17.39 -13.78
CA VAL A 301 -63.81 16.80 -12.91
C VAL A 301 -63.19 17.86 -11.98
N ASN A 302 -62.88 19.05 -12.49
CA ASN A 302 -62.33 20.14 -11.69
C ASN A 302 -63.30 20.61 -10.61
N LEU A 303 -64.59 20.77 -10.95
CA LEU A 303 -65.63 21.13 -9.98
C LEU A 303 -65.72 20.10 -8.84
N LEU A 304 -65.78 18.80 -9.19
CA LEU A 304 -65.85 17.72 -8.22
C LEU A 304 -64.60 17.66 -7.34
N ASN A 305 -63.41 17.80 -7.93
CA ASN A 305 -62.15 17.82 -7.19
C ASN A 305 -62.13 18.95 -6.16
N GLU A 306 -62.55 20.16 -6.53
CA GLU A 306 -62.57 21.29 -5.59
C GLU A 306 -63.58 21.08 -4.44
N LEU A 307 -64.77 20.57 -4.77
CA LEU A 307 -65.81 20.26 -3.79
C LEU A 307 -65.33 19.19 -2.80
N TYR A 308 -64.80 18.07 -3.29
CA TYR A 308 -64.28 17.01 -2.44
C TYR A 308 -63.07 17.45 -1.63
N HIS A 309 -62.19 18.28 -2.19
CA HIS A 309 -61.05 18.80 -1.45
C HIS A 309 -61.46 19.72 -0.28
N ARG A 310 -62.55 20.50 -0.45
CA ARG A 310 -63.14 21.29 0.63
C ARG A 310 -63.80 20.40 1.69
N PHE A 311 -64.52 19.35 1.28
CA PHE A 311 -65.08 18.37 2.21
C PHE A 311 -64.00 17.65 3.01
N ASP A 312 -62.95 17.15 2.36
CA ASP A 312 -61.85 16.44 3.01
C ASP A 312 -61.11 17.32 4.04
N LYS A 313 -60.99 18.62 3.76
CA LYS A 313 -60.43 19.57 4.73
C LYS A 313 -61.34 19.73 5.97
N MET A 314 -62.65 19.73 5.77
CA MET A 314 -63.62 19.87 6.86
C MET A 314 -63.78 18.59 7.68
N THR A 315 -63.77 17.41 7.05
CA THR A 315 -63.83 16.12 7.76
C THR A 315 -62.60 15.90 8.62
N ASN A 316 -61.40 16.19 8.09
CA ASN A 316 -60.15 16.14 8.86
C ASN A 316 -60.16 17.10 10.06
N LYS A 317 -60.73 18.31 9.92
CA LYS A 317 -60.82 19.30 11.01
C LYS A 317 -61.75 18.86 12.15
N HIS A 318 -62.83 18.15 11.84
CA HIS A 318 -63.84 17.73 12.82
C HIS A 318 -63.70 16.24 13.22
N SER A 319 -62.62 15.57 12.81
CA SER A 319 -62.37 14.16 13.09
C SER A 319 -63.51 13.23 12.67
N VAL A 320 -64.16 13.52 11.53
CA VAL A 320 -65.23 12.70 10.96
C VAL A 320 -64.64 11.79 9.88
N TYR A 321 -65.01 10.51 9.89
CA TYR A 321 -64.54 9.56 8.88
C TYR A 321 -65.37 9.64 7.59
N LYS A 322 -64.69 9.86 6.46
CA LYS A 322 -65.30 9.80 5.13
C LYS A 322 -65.31 8.35 4.66
N VAL A 323 -66.49 7.81 4.39
CA VAL A 323 -66.62 6.48 3.81
C VAL A 323 -66.34 6.57 2.31
N GLY A 324 -65.39 5.77 1.81
CA GLY A 324 -65.12 5.67 0.38
C GLY A 324 -66.31 5.09 -0.37
N HIS A 325 -66.67 5.70 -1.50
CA HIS A 325 -67.68 5.15 -2.41
C HIS A 325 -67.04 3.96 -3.15
N LYS A 326 -67.14 2.76 -2.57
CA LYS A 326 -66.98 1.54 -3.38
C LYS A 326 -68.23 1.42 -4.23
N LEU A 327 -68.08 1.65 -5.54
CA LEU A 327 -69.02 1.15 -6.54
C LEU A 327 -68.95 -0.39 -6.57
#